data_AF-A0A947B5B5-F1
#
_entry.id   AF-A0A947B5B5-F1
#
_cell.length_a   1.000
_cell.length_b   1.000
_cell.length_c   1.000
_cell.angle_alpha   90.00
_cell.angle_beta   90.00
_cell.angle_gamma   90.00
#
_symmetry.space_group_name_H-M   'P 1'
#
loop_
_entity.id
_entity.type
_entity.pdbx_description
1 polymer ?
#
loop_
_entity_poly.entity_id
_entity_poly.type
_entity_poly.pdbx_seq_one_letter_code
_entity_poly.pdbx_strand_id
1 'polypeptide(L)'
;LALVSGISSLSPIEDLDHIVEVYVANYVMPKSLTGDAAHLAYASYYNVKYLLTWNCNHLANANKRGHIQIINARLGLSTPEIVTPLQLFKEEKRP
;
A
#
# COMPACT_ATOMS: atom_id res chain seq x y z
N LEU A 1 -0.75 2.88 -22.48
CA LEU A 1 -1.83 2.67 -21.49
C LEU A 1 -2.89 1.64 -21.90
N ALA A 2 -2.77 0.95 -23.06
CA ALA A 2 -3.79 0.00 -23.52
C ALA A 2 -4.06 -1.19 -22.56
N LEU A 3 -3.06 -1.62 -21.79
CA LEU A 3 -3.19 -2.74 -20.84
C LEU A 3 -3.97 -2.38 -19.56
N VAL A 4 -4.14 -1.08 -19.26
CA VAL A 4 -4.82 -0.60 -18.05
C VAL A 4 -6.13 0.13 -18.36
N SER A 5 -6.58 0.12 -19.61
CA SER A 5 -7.79 0.83 -20.05
C SER A 5 -9.09 0.32 -19.42
N GLY A 6 -9.11 -0.94 -18.98
CA GLY A 6 -10.23 -1.54 -18.25
C GLY A 6 -10.18 -1.35 -16.73
N ILE A 7 -9.18 -0.64 -16.20
CA ILE A 7 -9.01 -0.44 -14.75
C ILE A 7 -9.47 0.97 -14.39
N SER A 8 -10.42 1.07 -13.46
CA SER A 8 -10.85 2.36 -12.93
C SER A 8 -9.69 3.07 -12.22
N SER A 9 -9.48 4.34 -12.57
CA SER A 9 -8.50 5.18 -11.90
C SER A 9 -9.10 5.78 -10.63
N LEU A 10 -8.30 5.85 -9.56
CA LEU A 10 -8.64 6.59 -8.36
C LEU A 10 -8.40 8.09 -8.59
N SER A 11 -9.28 8.92 -8.04
CA SER A 11 -9.07 10.37 -8.08
C SER A 11 -7.81 10.75 -7.29
N PRO A 12 -7.13 11.84 -7.65
CA PRO A 12 -6.04 12.37 -6.84
C PRO A 12 -6.52 12.72 -5.43
N ILE A 13 -5.68 12.43 -4.43
CA ILE A 13 -5.90 12.83 -3.04
C ILE A 13 -5.21 14.18 -2.84
N GLU A 14 -5.94 15.20 -2.40
CA GLU A 14 -5.39 16.55 -2.18
C GLU A 14 -4.24 16.55 -1.15
N ASP A 15 -4.37 15.74 -0.09
CA ASP A 15 -3.40 15.67 1.02
C ASP A 15 -2.38 14.53 0.86
N LEU A 16 -2.15 14.05 -0.37
CA LEU A 16 -1.26 12.91 -0.62
C LEU A 16 0.17 13.19 -0.15
N ASP A 17 0.70 14.36 -0.49
CA ASP A 17 2.09 14.73 -0.20
C ASP A 17 2.33 14.74 1.31
N HIS A 18 1.37 15.24 2.09
CA HIS A 18 1.44 15.23 3.55
C HIS A 18 1.50 13.80 4.11
N ILE A 19 0.64 12.89 3.64
CA ILE A 19 0.64 11.49 4.09
C ILE A 19 1.98 10.82 3.77
N VAL A 20 2.50 11.05 2.56
CA VAL A 20 3.80 10.52 2.12
C VAL A 20 4.94 11.09 2.96
N GLU A 21 4.93 12.38 3.25
CA GLU A 21 5.90 13.03 4.14
C GLU A 21 5.86 12.41 5.54
N VAL A 22 4.68 12.18 6.12
CA VAL A 22 4.53 11.51 7.41
C VAL A 22 5.11 10.10 7.36
N TYR A 23 4.84 9.31 6.32
CA TYR A 23 5.41 7.98 6.15
C TYR A 23 6.94 8.00 6.09
N VAL A 24 7.51 8.94 5.35
CA VAL A 24 8.97 9.08 5.21
C VAL A 24 9.60 9.57 6.52
N ALA A 25 9.02 10.57 7.18
CA ALA A 25 9.50 11.12 8.44
C ALA A 25 9.46 10.09 9.58
N ASN A 26 8.49 9.17 9.54
CA ASN A 26 8.38 8.08 10.51
C ASN A 26 9.06 6.79 10.04
N TYR A 27 9.88 6.80 8.98
CA TYR A 27 10.60 5.61 8.50
C TYR A 27 9.69 4.42 8.12
N VAL A 28 8.43 4.68 7.77
CA VAL A 28 7.55 3.69 7.15
C VAL A 28 8.15 3.26 5.81
N MET A 29 8.59 4.22 5.00
CA MET A 29 9.35 3.98 3.77
C MET A 29 10.64 4.81 3.76
N PRO A 30 11.71 4.33 3.12
CA PRO A 30 12.89 5.14 2.90
C PRO A 30 12.60 6.29 1.93
N LYS A 31 13.35 7.39 2.03
CA LYS A 31 13.22 8.58 1.16
C LYS A 31 13.33 8.27 -0.34
N SER A 32 14.05 7.22 -0.71
CA SER A 32 14.22 6.80 -2.11
C SER A 32 12.99 6.09 -2.69
N LEU A 33 12.03 5.66 -1.86
CA LEU A 33 10.84 4.89 -2.24
C LEU A 33 9.55 5.68 -2.01
N THR A 34 9.52 6.95 -2.41
CA THR A 34 8.32 7.81 -2.31
C THR A 34 7.14 7.25 -3.12
N GLY A 35 7.41 6.57 -4.23
CA GLY A 35 6.37 5.88 -5.00
C GLY A 35 5.64 4.80 -4.19
N ASP A 36 6.35 3.98 -3.42
CA ASP A 36 5.73 2.96 -2.58
C ASP A 36 4.97 3.56 -1.41
N ALA A 37 5.48 4.66 -0.83
CA ALA A 37 4.78 5.44 0.17
C ALA A 37 3.45 5.99 -0.38
N ALA A 38 3.45 6.51 -1.61
CA ALA A 38 2.24 7.00 -2.27
C ALA A 38 1.23 5.87 -2.53
N HIS A 39 1.66 4.70 -3.02
CA HIS A 39 0.75 3.55 -3.20
C HIS A 39 0.11 3.10 -1.89
N LEU A 40 0.89 3.06 -0.80
CA LEU A 40 0.35 2.77 0.53
C LEU A 40 -0.64 3.84 0.97
N ALA A 41 -0.35 5.13 0.74
CA ALA A 41 -1.23 6.23 1.08
C ALA A 41 -2.57 6.14 0.35
N TYR A 42 -2.55 5.91 -0.97
CA TYR A 42 -3.76 5.68 -1.77
C TYR A 42 -4.57 4.50 -1.26
N ALA A 43 -3.94 3.35 -1.04
CA ALA A 43 -4.62 2.16 -0.57
C ALA A 43 -5.27 2.37 0.80
N SER A 44 -4.56 3.06 1.70
CA SER A 44 -5.04 3.42 3.03
C SER A 44 -6.18 4.44 3.04
N TYR A 45 -6.10 5.48 2.21
CA TYR A 45 -7.10 6.52 2.10
C TYR A 45 -8.41 6.00 1.51
N TYR A 46 -8.32 5.21 0.43
CA TYR A 46 -9.49 4.65 -0.25
C TYR A 46 -10.05 3.37 0.39
N ASN A 47 -9.56 2.97 1.57
CA ASN A 47 -9.97 1.74 2.26
C ASN A 47 -9.84 0.49 1.37
N VAL A 48 -8.78 0.45 0.55
CA VAL A 48 -8.49 -0.69 -0.31
C VAL A 48 -8.15 -1.88 0.58
N LYS A 49 -8.83 -3.00 0.35
CA LYS A 49 -8.66 -4.19 1.20
C LYS A 49 -7.28 -4.83 1.08
N TYR A 50 -6.74 -4.91 -0.13
CA TYR A 50 -5.46 -5.56 -0.42
C TYR A 50 -4.55 -4.63 -1.23
N LEU A 51 -3.31 -4.45 -0.77
CA LEU A 51 -2.25 -3.80 -1.54
C LEU A 51 -1.27 -4.88 -2.03
N LEU A 52 -1.35 -5.17 -3.32
CA LEU A 52 -0.51 -6.17 -3.96
C LEU A 52 0.86 -5.59 -4.33
N THR A 53 1.95 -6.24 -3.92
CA THR A 53 3.31 -5.76 -4.19
C THR A 53 4.35 -6.88 -4.29
N TRP A 54 5.40 -6.64 -5.07
CA TRP A 54 6.61 -7.47 -5.10
C TRP A 54 7.72 -6.93 -4.18
N ASN A 55 7.53 -5.76 -3.57
CA ASN A 55 8.54 -5.19 -2.67
C ASN A 55 8.48 -5.86 -1.28
N CYS A 56 9.11 -7.02 -1.17
CA CYS A 56 9.24 -7.78 0.08
C CYS A 56 10.23 -7.15 1.08
N ASN A 57 11.09 -6.23 0.62
CA ASN A 57 12.06 -5.56 1.49
C ASN A 57 11.39 -4.53 2.40
N HIS A 58 10.37 -3.82 1.89
CA HIS A 58 9.77 -2.68 2.56
C HIS A 58 8.26 -2.78 2.78
N LEU A 59 7.46 -3.02 1.72
CA LEU A 59 6.00 -3.06 1.84
C LEU A 59 5.53 -4.42 2.36
N ALA A 60 5.78 -5.49 1.61
CA ALA A 60 5.42 -6.87 1.99
C ALA A 60 6.41 -7.48 2.99
N ASN A 61 6.87 -6.67 3.95
CA ASN A 61 7.74 -7.09 5.04
C ASN A 61 6.93 -7.18 6.34
N ALA A 62 6.76 -8.39 6.86
CA ALA A 62 5.97 -8.64 8.08
C ALA A 62 6.47 -7.84 9.30
N ASN A 63 7.79 -7.59 9.39
CA ASN A 63 8.37 -6.81 10.49
C ASN A 63 7.96 -5.33 10.46
N LYS A 64 7.50 -4.82 9.30
CA LYS A 64 7.06 -3.44 9.12
C LYS A 64 5.55 -3.27 9.28
N ARG A 65 4.78 -4.37 9.24
CA ARG A 65 3.31 -4.32 9.30
C ARG A 65 2.78 -3.59 10.53
N GLY A 66 3.28 -3.92 11.72
CA GLY A 66 2.85 -3.27 12.95
C GLY A 66 3.16 -1.77 12.97
N HIS A 67 4.32 -1.38 12.43
CA HIS A 67 4.69 0.03 12.33
C HIS A 67 3.76 0.79 11.36
N ILE A 68 3.47 0.23 10.18
CA ILE A 68 2.52 0.81 9.23
C ILE A 68 1.15 1.01 9.88
N GLN A 69 0.65 0.00 10.61
CA GLN A 69 -0.64 0.09 11.31
C GLN A 69 -0.68 1.24 12.33
N ILE A 70 0.39 1.40 13.11
CA ILE A 70 0.47 2.48 14.11
C ILE A 70 0.45 3.85 13.44
N ILE A 71 1.23 4.05 12.37
CA ILE A 71 1.29 5.34 11.68
C ILE A 71 -0.03 5.67 10.99
N ASN A 72 -0.63 4.71 10.29
CA ASN A 72 -1.93 4.91 9.66
C ASN A 72 -3.03 5.22 10.69
N ALA A 73 -3.05 4.51 11.83
CA ALA A 73 -4.01 4.78 12.89
C ALA A 73 -3.89 6.20 13.45
N ARG A 74 -2.66 6.73 13.58
CA ARG A 74 -2.42 8.12 14.00
C ARG A 74 -2.94 9.15 12.97
N LEU A 75 -2.91 8.79 11.69
CA LEU A 75 -3.45 9.60 10.60
C LEU A 75 -4.96 9.39 10.39
N GLY A 76 -5.61 8.51 11.16
CA GLY A 76 -7.01 8.15 10.96
C GLY A 76 -7.27 7.35 9.68
N LEU A 77 -6.25 6.72 9.11
CA LEU A 77 -6.31 5.97 7.86
C LEU A 77 -6.45 4.46 8.11
N SER A 78 -7.03 3.75 7.15
CA SER A 78 -7.02 2.29 7.17
C SER A 78 -5.63 1.73 6.83
N THR A 79 -5.37 0.49 7.20
CA THR A 79 -4.18 -0.23 6.73
C THR A 79 -4.62 -1.38 5.83
N PRO A 80 -4.29 -1.36 4.53
CA PRO A 80 -4.60 -2.47 3.65
C PRO A 80 -3.85 -3.73 4.09
N GLU A 81 -4.37 -4.90 3.75
CA GLU A 81 -3.58 -6.12 3.83
C GLU A 81 -2.52 -6.11 2.72
N ILE A 82 -1.26 -5.95 3.09
CA ILE A 82 -0.15 -5.89 2.15
C ILE A 82 0.30 -7.31 1.84
N VAL A 83 0.13 -7.72 0.59
CA VAL A 83 0.29 -9.11 0.14
C VAL A 83 1.15 -9.19 -1.10
N THR A 84 1.86 -10.30 -1.22
CA THR A 84 2.57 -10.68 -2.45
C THR A 84 1.63 -11.42 -3.40
N PRO A 85 1.91 -11.47 -4.72
CA PRO A 85 1.06 -12.20 -5.66
C PRO A 85 0.90 -13.67 -5.33
N LEU A 86 1.93 -14.28 -4.73
CA LEU A 86 1.90 -15.66 -4.26
C LEU A 86 0.82 -15.90 -3.19
N GLN A 87 0.44 -14.87 -2.42
CA GLN A 87 -0.59 -14.96 -1.37
C GLN A 87 -2.01 -14.72 -1.89
N LEU A 88 -2.18 -14.28 -3.15
CA LEU A 88 -3.47 -13.97 -3.76
C LEU A 88 -3.88 -14.97 -4.86
N PHE A 89 -3.10 -16.03 -5.08
CA PHE A 89 -3.51 -17.09 -6.00
C PHE A 89 -4.74 -17.81 -5.48
N LYS A 90 -5.65 -18.12 -6.41
CA LYS A 90 -6.81 -18.96 -6.11
C LYS A 90 -6.32 -20.39 -5.95
N GLU A 91 -6.86 -21.10 -4.97
CA GLU A 91 -6.70 -22.56 -4.93
C GLU A 91 -7.29 -23.14 -6.22
N GLU A 92 -6.49 -23.93 -6.94
CA GLU A 92 -7.03 -24.75 -8.01
C GLU A 92 -8.00 -25.74 -7.38
N LYS A 93 -9.22 -25.83 -7.92
CA LYS A 93 -10.14 -26.88 -7.50
C LYS A 93 -9.45 -28.21 -7.76
N ARG A 94 -9.13 -28.94 -6.69
CA ARG A 94 -8.69 -30.33 -6.79
C ARG A 94 -9.78 -31.10 -7.57
N PRO A 95 -9.42 -31.88 -8.61
CA PRO A 95 -10.40 -32.67 -9.36
C PRO A 95 -11.17 -33.64 -8.45
#